data_AF-A0A9E0LLC3-F1
#
_entry.id   AF-A0A9E0LLC3-F1
#
_cell.length_a   1.000
_cell.length_b   1.000
_cell.length_c   1.000
_cell.angle_alpha   90.00
_cell.angle_beta   90.00
_cell.angle_gamma   90.00
#
_symmetry.space_group_name_H-M   'P 1'
#
loop_
_entity.id
_entity.type
_entity.pdbx_description
1 polymer ?
#
loop_
_entity_poly.entity_id
_entity_poly.type
_entity_poly.pdbx_seq_one_letter_code
_entity_poly.pdbx_strand_id
1 'polypeptide(L)'
;METTQTLTHFTQFQVGLGIIIVLAGLTWYIASASVKRKWNRYSQAEAEATKIRDLVVETYNSFRGKYMPPALRELLTEAWADYSSIAQRSHDVSSNEQLVAVTNEVDEVLERIGKQALIVPTLADFEADKLALVHEVVELRSKYEDSLGRLERDFNSKNEHIAQRRKQLDEQLTALKL
;
A
#
# COMPACT_ATOMS: atom_id res chain seq x y z
N MET A 1 -41.59 59.72 -21.92
CA MET A 1 -41.35 58.52 -22.74
C MET A 1 -40.12 57.79 -22.15
N GLU A 2 -40.16 57.46 -20.86
CA GLU A 2 -38.98 56.97 -20.11
C GLU A 2 -39.26 55.68 -19.31
N THR A 3 -40.52 55.25 -19.21
CA THR A 3 -40.92 54.05 -18.46
C THR A 3 -40.75 52.75 -19.27
N THR A 4 -40.64 52.84 -20.59
CA THR A 4 -40.53 51.67 -21.47
C THR A 4 -39.11 51.08 -21.52
N GLN A 5 -38.08 51.91 -21.37
CA GLN A 5 -36.67 51.46 -21.38
C GLN A 5 -36.25 50.75 -20.09
N THR A 6 -36.78 51.16 -18.93
CA THR A 6 -36.47 50.53 -17.63
C THR A 6 -37.12 49.15 -17.49
N LEU A 7 -38.34 48.95 -18.01
CA LEU A 7 -39.01 47.65 -17.99
C LEU A 7 -38.35 46.62 -18.91
N THR A 8 -37.81 47.05 -20.05
CA THR A 8 -37.10 46.17 -21.01
C THR A 8 -35.72 45.75 -20.50
N HIS A 9 -34.99 46.63 -19.82
CA HIS A 9 -33.73 46.25 -19.17
C HIS A 9 -33.91 45.28 -17.99
N PHE A 10 -34.96 45.44 -17.19
CA PHE A 10 -35.23 44.54 -16.06
C PHE A 10 -35.61 43.12 -16.52
N THR A 11 -36.41 43.02 -17.59
CA THR A 11 -36.77 41.74 -18.21
C THR A 11 -35.57 41.08 -18.90
N GLN A 12 -34.72 41.84 -19.60
CA GLN A 12 -33.45 41.32 -20.13
C GLN A 12 -32.49 40.82 -19.03
N PHE A 13 -32.39 41.54 -17.90
CA PHE A 13 -31.57 41.12 -16.77
C PHE A 13 -32.08 39.81 -16.14
N GLN A 14 -33.40 39.65 -15.96
CA GLN A 14 -34.00 38.40 -15.46
C GLN A 14 -33.78 37.22 -16.40
N VAL A 15 -33.89 37.43 -17.72
CA VAL A 15 -33.60 36.40 -18.73
C VAL A 15 -32.11 36.02 -18.71
N GLY A 16 -31.21 37.01 -18.62
CA GLY A 16 -29.76 36.77 -18.50
C GLY A 16 -29.39 36.01 -17.23
N LEU A 17 -29.98 36.37 -16.09
CA LEU A 17 -29.76 35.69 -14.80
C LEU A 17 -30.31 34.26 -14.81
N GLY A 18 -31.47 34.04 -15.44
CA GLY A 18 -32.05 32.71 -15.64
C GLY A 18 -31.13 31.79 -16.44
N ILE A 19 -30.52 32.30 -17.52
CA ILE A 19 -29.56 31.53 -18.34
C ILE A 19 -28.32 31.15 -17.52
N ILE A 20 -27.79 32.07 -16.70
CA ILE A 20 -26.62 31.79 -15.83
C ILE A 20 -26.94 30.70 -14.81
N ILE A 21 -28.12 30.75 -14.17
CA ILE A 21 -28.54 29.73 -13.19
C ILE A 21 -28.68 28.36 -13.86
N VAL A 22 -29.26 28.30 -15.06
CA VAL A 22 -29.39 27.04 -15.81
C VAL A 22 -28.02 26.48 -16.21
N LEU A 23 -27.10 27.33 -16.69
CA LEU A 23 -25.73 26.91 -17.02
C LEU A 23 -24.95 26.44 -15.79
N ALA A 24 -25.10 27.11 -14.65
CA ALA A 24 -24.49 26.70 -13.38
C ALA A 24 -25.07 25.36 -12.88
N GLY A 25 -26.38 25.16 -13.00
CA GLY A 25 -27.04 23.90 -12.65
C GLY A 25 -26.61 22.73 -13.55
N LEU A 26 -26.49 22.97 -14.86
CA LEU A 26 -26.04 21.97 -15.83
C LEU A 26 -24.57 21.60 -15.62
N THR A 27 -23.69 22.58 -15.38
CA THR A 27 -22.27 22.33 -15.09
C THR A 27 -22.10 21.56 -13.78
N TRP A 28 -22.84 21.92 -12.72
CA TRP A 28 -22.85 21.17 -11.47
C TRP A 28 -23.33 19.72 -11.65
N TYR A 29 -24.40 19.52 -12.41
CA TYR A 29 -24.95 18.19 -12.67
C TYR A 29 -23.97 17.30 -13.45
N ILE A 30 -23.36 17.84 -14.51
CA ILE A 30 -22.36 17.11 -15.32
C ILE A 30 -21.13 16.79 -14.45
N ALA A 31 -20.68 17.72 -13.60
CA ALA A 31 -19.58 17.50 -12.67
C ALA A 31 -19.92 16.43 -11.62
N SER A 32 -21.12 16.45 -11.04
CA SER A 32 -21.55 15.46 -10.06
C SER A 32 -21.69 14.05 -10.67
N ALA A 33 -22.26 13.96 -11.87
CA ALA A 33 -22.40 12.69 -12.59
C ALA A 33 -21.04 12.10 -13.01
N SER A 34 -20.09 12.94 -13.44
CA SER A 34 -18.75 12.49 -13.81
C SER A 34 -17.94 12.00 -12.61
N VAL A 35 -18.02 12.69 -11.47
CA VAL A 35 -17.40 12.28 -10.20
C VAL A 35 -17.98 10.95 -9.72
N LYS A 36 -19.31 10.78 -9.76
CA LYS A 36 -19.96 9.52 -9.36
C LYS A 36 -19.54 8.33 -10.25
N ARG A 37 -19.42 8.54 -11.57
CA ARG A 37 -18.92 7.52 -12.50
C ARG A 37 -17.45 7.19 -12.29
N LYS A 38 -16.61 8.19 -11.97
CA LYS A 38 -15.20 7.96 -11.63
C LYS A 38 -15.10 7.15 -10.33
N TRP A 39 -15.84 7.52 -9.30
CA TRP A 39 -15.82 6.82 -8.01
C TRP A 39 -16.31 5.38 -8.10
N ASN A 40 -17.36 5.11 -8.87
CA ASN A 40 -17.85 3.73 -9.08
C ASN A 40 -16.84 2.84 -9.82
N ARG A 41 -16.05 3.40 -10.74
CA ARG A 41 -14.99 2.66 -11.45
C ARG A 41 -13.77 2.43 -10.57
N TYR A 42 -13.40 3.43 -9.78
CA TYR A 42 -12.40 3.30 -8.73
C TYR A 42 -12.77 2.16 -7.75
N SER A 43 -13.99 2.18 -7.21
CA SER A 43 -14.42 1.14 -6.25
C SER A 43 -14.46 -0.26 -6.87
N GLN A 44 -14.77 -0.37 -8.16
CA GLN A 44 -14.71 -1.64 -8.88
C GLN A 44 -13.25 -2.11 -9.07
N ALA A 45 -12.35 -1.23 -9.49
CA ALA A 45 -10.94 -1.55 -9.64
C ALA A 45 -10.28 -1.95 -8.31
N GLU A 46 -10.63 -1.25 -7.22
CA GLU A 46 -10.17 -1.60 -5.87
C GLU A 46 -10.71 -2.97 -5.43
N ALA A 47 -11.99 -3.25 -5.64
CA ALA A 47 -12.59 -4.55 -5.33
C ALA A 47 -11.94 -5.69 -6.14
N GLU A 48 -11.61 -5.46 -7.41
CA GLU A 48 -10.87 -6.43 -8.23
C GLU A 48 -9.46 -6.67 -7.64
N ALA A 49 -8.72 -5.62 -7.30
CA ALA A 49 -7.39 -5.76 -6.68
C ALA A 49 -7.46 -6.54 -5.35
N THR A 50 -8.50 -6.35 -4.54
CA THR A 50 -8.64 -7.07 -3.26
C THR A 50 -8.72 -8.59 -3.40
N LYS A 51 -9.13 -9.12 -4.57
CA LYS A 51 -9.12 -10.56 -4.82
C LYS A 51 -7.72 -11.17 -4.72
N ILE A 52 -6.69 -10.46 -5.22
CA ILE A 52 -5.28 -10.90 -5.11
C ILE A 52 -4.89 -10.98 -3.63
N ARG A 53 -5.18 -9.91 -2.87
CA ARG A 53 -4.88 -9.85 -1.43
C ARG A 53 -5.54 -11.02 -0.69
N ASP A 54 -6.82 -11.24 -0.92
CA ASP A 54 -7.59 -12.29 -0.24
C ASP A 54 -7.03 -13.67 -0.55
N LEU A 55 -6.74 -13.96 -1.83
CA LEU A 55 -6.13 -15.22 -2.24
C LEU A 55 -4.73 -15.42 -1.63
N VAL A 56 -3.90 -14.37 -1.61
CA VAL A 56 -2.56 -14.43 -1.00
C VAL A 56 -2.66 -14.73 0.49
N VAL A 57 -3.52 -14.02 1.22
CA VAL A 57 -3.73 -14.23 2.67
C VAL A 57 -4.30 -15.62 2.94
N GLU A 58 -5.28 -16.08 2.17
CA GLU A 58 -5.84 -17.42 2.29
C GLU A 58 -4.79 -18.50 2.03
N THR A 59 -3.94 -18.31 1.02
CA THR A 59 -2.84 -19.23 0.71
C THR A 59 -1.82 -19.26 1.85
N TYR A 60 -1.38 -18.12 2.38
CA TYR A 60 -0.50 -18.11 3.55
C TYR A 60 -1.13 -18.81 4.77
N ASN A 61 -2.43 -18.60 5.00
CA ASN A 61 -3.15 -19.24 6.09
C ASN A 61 -3.29 -20.76 5.91
N SER A 62 -3.53 -21.24 4.69
CA SER A 62 -3.67 -22.68 4.40
C SER A 62 -2.38 -23.46 4.62
N PHE A 63 -1.25 -22.79 4.41
CA PHE A 63 0.11 -23.27 4.65
C PHE A 63 0.66 -22.93 6.04
N ARG A 64 -0.11 -22.27 6.92
CA ARG A 64 0.34 -21.93 8.27
C ARG A 64 0.69 -23.20 9.05
N GLY A 65 1.96 -23.30 9.46
CA GLY A 65 2.48 -24.48 10.16
C GLY A 65 2.72 -25.71 9.28
N LYS A 66 2.58 -25.57 7.96
CA LYS A 66 2.91 -26.58 6.96
C LYS A 66 4.06 -26.09 6.09
N TYR A 67 4.63 -27.01 5.33
CA TYR A 67 5.64 -26.67 4.33
C TYR A 67 5.01 -25.97 3.13
N MET A 68 5.52 -24.77 2.82
CA MET A 68 5.19 -24.02 1.61
C MET A 68 6.39 -24.07 0.67
N PRO A 69 6.22 -24.50 -0.60
CA PRO A 69 7.29 -24.49 -1.58
C PRO A 69 7.89 -23.08 -1.76
N PRO A 70 9.23 -22.92 -1.83
CA PRO A 70 9.90 -21.63 -2.01
C PRO A 70 9.39 -20.86 -3.23
N ALA A 71 9.20 -21.55 -4.37
CA ALA A 71 8.67 -20.94 -5.59
C ALA A 71 7.25 -20.37 -5.40
N LEU A 72 6.41 -21.03 -4.59
CA LEU A 72 5.08 -20.49 -4.25
C LEU A 72 5.21 -19.28 -3.30
N ARG A 73 6.12 -19.34 -2.32
CA ARG A 73 6.37 -18.22 -1.39
C ARG A 73 6.85 -16.96 -2.11
N GLU A 74 7.77 -17.11 -3.06
CA GLU A 74 8.27 -16.01 -3.90
C GLU A 74 7.13 -15.44 -4.75
N LEU A 75 6.36 -16.30 -5.41
CA LEU A 75 5.22 -15.89 -6.23
C LEU A 75 4.13 -15.16 -5.43
N LEU A 76 3.85 -15.58 -4.19
CA LEU A 76 2.92 -14.85 -3.30
C LEU A 76 3.47 -13.47 -2.90
N THR A 77 4.80 -13.34 -2.75
CA THR A 77 5.45 -12.07 -2.45
C THR A 77 5.39 -11.12 -3.63
N GLU A 78 5.63 -11.63 -4.85
CA GLU A 78 5.43 -10.89 -6.10
C GLU A 78 3.98 -10.46 -6.27
N ALA A 79 3.02 -11.37 -6.09
CA ALA A 79 1.61 -11.06 -6.19
C ALA A 79 1.15 -10.01 -5.17
N TRP A 80 1.76 -9.98 -3.98
CA TRP A 80 1.51 -8.92 -3.00
C TRP A 80 2.03 -7.55 -3.47
N ALA A 81 3.20 -7.51 -4.11
CA ALA A 81 3.73 -6.31 -4.73
C ALA A 81 2.86 -5.83 -5.90
N ASP A 82 2.38 -6.77 -6.73
CA ASP A 82 1.45 -6.51 -7.82
C ASP A 82 0.14 -5.93 -7.30
N TYR A 83 -0.44 -6.54 -6.25
CA TYR A 83 -1.61 -5.98 -5.55
C TYR A 83 -1.36 -4.54 -5.10
N SER A 84 -0.24 -4.26 -4.43
CA SER A 84 0.08 -2.91 -3.96
C SER A 84 0.16 -1.90 -5.11
N SER A 85 0.75 -2.30 -6.24
CA SER A 85 0.85 -1.48 -7.46
C SER A 85 -0.52 -1.25 -8.11
N ILE A 86 -1.33 -2.30 -8.26
CA ILE A 86 -2.67 -2.23 -8.87
C ILE A 86 -3.60 -1.40 -8.00
N ALA A 87 -3.58 -1.59 -6.68
CA ALA A 87 -4.38 -0.80 -5.74
C ALA A 87 -4.08 0.69 -5.84
N GLN A 88 -2.80 1.09 -5.98
CA GLN A 88 -2.44 2.48 -6.23
C GLN A 88 -2.98 2.99 -7.56
N ARG A 89 -2.81 2.22 -8.65
CA ARG A 89 -3.32 2.60 -9.98
C ARG A 89 -4.85 2.64 -10.07
N SER A 90 -5.56 1.93 -9.20
CA SER A 90 -7.02 1.91 -9.17
C SER A 90 -7.62 3.32 -8.98
N HIS A 91 -6.91 4.20 -8.25
CA HIS A 91 -7.30 5.61 -8.04
C HIS A 91 -7.34 6.44 -9.34
N ASP A 92 -6.54 6.05 -10.34
CA ASP A 92 -6.38 6.78 -11.59
C ASP A 92 -7.27 6.24 -12.72
N VAL A 93 -8.07 5.20 -12.46
CA VAL A 93 -8.97 4.60 -13.45
C VAL A 93 -10.06 5.60 -13.87
N SER A 94 -9.96 6.03 -15.12
CA SER A 94 -10.75 7.10 -15.72
C SER A 94 -11.63 6.63 -16.90
N SER A 95 -11.37 5.44 -17.44
CA SER A 95 -12.11 4.80 -18.53
C SER A 95 -12.51 3.36 -18.20
N ASN A 96 -13.48 2.81 -18.93
CA ASN A 96 -13.85 1.39 -18.79
C ASN A 96 -12.77 0.46 -19.36
N GLU A 97 -12.03 0.90 -20.38
CA GLU A 97 -10.90 0.15 -20.94
C GLU A 97 -9.79 -0.04 -19.89
N GLN A 98 -9.52 0.99 -19.10
CA GLN A 98 -8.56 0.92 -17.98
C GLN A 98 -9.05 -0.03 -16.89
N LEU A 99 -10.36 -0.05 -16.60
CA LEU A 99 -10.94 -1.00 -15.65
C LEU A 99 -10.79 -2.45 -16.14
N VAL A 100 -11.09 -2.71 -17.42
CA VAL A 100 -10.93 -4.05 -18.03
C VAL A 100 -9.47 -4.48 -18.02
N ALA A 101 -8.53 -3.58 -18.31
CA ALA A 101 -7.10 -3.87 -18.23
C ALA A 101 -6.70 -4.28 -16.80
N VAL A 102 -7.16 -3.55 -15.78
CA VAL A 102 -6.90 -3.90 -14.37
C VAL A 102 -7.50 -5.26 -14.03
N THR A 103 -8.72 -5.56 -14.46
CA THR A 103 -9.34 -6.87 -14.24
C THR A 103 -8.55 -8.00 -14.89
N ASN A 104 -8.10 -7.83 -16.14
CA ASN A 104 -7.28 -8.84 -16.83
C ASN A 104 -5.94 -9.06 -16.12
N GLU A 105 -5.25 -8.00 -15.69
CA GLU A 105 -4.02 -8.12 -14.91
C GLU A 105 -4.24 -8.87 -13.59
N VAL A 106 -5.36 -8.61 -12.91
CA VAL A 106 -5.74 -9.34 -11.69
C VAL A 106 -5.97 -10.82 -12.00
N ASP A 107 -6.73 -11.14 -13.04
CA ASP A 107 -7.01 -12.53 -13.42
C ASP A 107 -5.74 -13.30 -13.79
N GLU A 108 -4.79 -12.67 -14.49
CA GLU A 108 -3.49 -13.25 -14.80
C GLU A 108 -2.69 -13.60 -13.54
N VAL A 109 -2.67 -12.70 -12.54
CA VAL A 109 -2.00 -12.94 -11.26
C VAL A 109 -2.67 -14.09 -10.49
N LEU A 110 -4.01 -14.11 -10.44
CA LEU A 110 -4.77 -15.19 -9.79
C LEU A 110 -4.50 -16.54 -10.47
N GLU A 111 -4.46 -16.58 -11.81
CA GLU A 111 -4.18 -17.79 -12.57
C GLU A 111 -2.75 -18.31 -12.31
N ARG A 112 -1.74 -17.40 -12.24
CA ARG A 112 -0.37 -17.76 -11.88
C ARG A 112 -0.29 -18.41 -10.50
N ILE A 113 -0.96 -17.84 -9.49
CA ILE A 113 -1.02 -18.41 -8.14
C ILE A 113 -1.69 -19.78 -8.18
N GLY A 114 -2.82 -19.90 -8.86
CA GLY A 114 -3.56 -21.16 -8.98
C GLY A 114 -2.73 -22.28 -9.63
N LYS A 115 -2.03 -21.99 -10.72
CA LYS A 115 -1.15 -22.95 -11.41
C LYS A 115 -0.02 -23.43 -10.49
N GLN A 116 0.62 -22.51 -9.78
CA GLN A 116 1.73 -22.85 -8.89
C GLN A 116 1.27 -23.64 -7.65
N ALA A 117 0.09 -23.30 -7.11
CA ALA A 117 -0.48 -24.00 -5.94
C ALA A 117 -0.90 -25.45 -6.24
N LEU A 118 -1.20 -25.77 -7.51
CA LEU A 118 -1.52 -27.14 -7.95
C LEU A 118 -0.29 -28.04 -8.11
N ILE A 119 0.91 -27.47 -8.11
CA ILE A 119 2.14 -28.25 -8.20
C ILE A 119 2.33 -29.01 -6.90
N VAL A 120 2.26 -30.33 -6.97
CA VAL A 120 2.54 -31.23 -5.85
C VAL A 120 4.05 -31.49 -5.84
N PRO A 121 4.82 -30.96 -4.87
CA PRO A 121 6.25 -31.19 -4.79
C PRO A 121 6.54 -32.67 -4.49
N THR A 122 7.62 -33.20 -5.04
CA THR A 122 8.05 -34.56 -4.72
C THR A 122 8.74 -34.61 -3.36
N LEU A 123 8.92 -35.82 -2.81
CA LEU A 123 9.55 -36.01 -1.51
C LEU A 123 11.03 -35.58 -1.51
N ALA A 124 11.70 -35.68 -2.66
CA ALA A 124 13.08 -35.22 -2.84
C ALA A 124 13.18 -33.68 -2.83
N ASP A 125 12.22 -32.99 -3.47
CA ASP A 125 12.16 -31.52 -3.47
C ASP A 125 11.97 -31.00 -2.05
N PHE A 126 11.09 -31.66 -1.28
CA PHE A 126 10.85 -31.32 0.12
C PHE A 126 12.12 -31.41 0.98
N GLU A 127 12.92 -32.47 0.83
CA GLU A 127 14.13 -32.65 1.62
C GLU A 127 15.21 -31.63 1.25
N ALA A 128 15.38 -31.33 -0.04
CA ALA A 128 16.31 -30.32 -0.53
C ALA A 128 15.93 -28.92 -0.03
N ASP A 129 14.66 -28.55 -0.16
CA ASP A 129 14.15 -27.25 0.27
C ASP A 129 14.18 -27.11 1.80
N LYS A 130 13.90 -28.18 2.55
CA LYS A 130 14.05 -28.19 4.01
C LYS A 130 15.49 -27.91 4.43
N LEU A 131 16.47 -28.52 3.75
CA LEU A 131 17.88 -28.33 4.07
C LEU A 131 18.34 -26.90 3.75
N ALA A 132 17.89 -26.34 2.61
CA ALA A 132 18.11 -24.94 2.27
C ALA A 132 17.48 -23.98 3.28
N LEU A 133 16.23 -24.24 3.70
CA LEU A 133 15.52 -23.41 4.67
C LEU A 133 16.19 -23.44 6.05
N VAL A 134 16.68 -24.60 6.49
CA VAL A 134 17.43 -24.72 7.75
C VAL A 134 18.72 -23.89 7.70
N HIS A 135 19.43 -23.93 6.58
CA HIS A 135 20.63 -23.11 6.39
C HIS A 135 20.31 -21.60 6.45
N GLU A 136 19.26 -21.17 5.75
CA GLU A 136 18.80 -19.78 5.76
C GLU A 136 18.43 -19.31 7.18
N VAL A 137 17.72 -20.14 7.95
CA VAL A 137 17.35 -19.83 9.35
C VAL A 137 18.59 -19.70 10.24
N VAL A 138 19.58 -20.56 10.07
CA VAL A 138 20.84 -20.49 10.83
C VAL A 138 21.60 -19.20 10.50
N GLU A 139 21.69 -18.83 9.21
CA GLU A 139 22.32 -17.58 8.80
C GLU A 139 21.60 -16.35 9.33
N LEU A 140 20.27 -16.32 9.25
CA LEU A 140 19.46 -15.22 9.78
C LEU A 140 19.63 -15.11 11.30
N ARG A 141 19.60 -16.23 12.02
CA ARG A 141 19.80 -16.25 13.48
C ARG A 141 21.17 -15.71 13.86
N SER A 142 22.21 -16.11 13.13
CA SER A 142 23.57 -15.57 13.29
C SER A 142 23.63 -14.05 13.06
N LYS A 143 23.03 -13.55 11.97
CA LYS A 143 22.94 -12.10 11.70
C LYS A 143 22.21 -11.33 12.81
N TYR A 144 21.13 -11.91 13.36
CA TYR A 144 20.41 -11.30 14.48
C TYR A 144 21.24 -11.30 15.76
N GLU A 145 21.91 -12.40 16.11
CA GLU A 145 22.81 -12.47 17.26
C GLU A 145 23.96 -11.44 17.14
N ASP A 146 24.56 -11.30 15.96
CA ASP A 146 25.58 -10.29 15.69
C ASP A 146 25.06 -8.85 15.81
N SER A 147 23.82 -8.61 15.39
CA SER A 147 23.18 -7.30 15.52
C SER A 147 22.90 -6.93 16.98
N LEU A 148 22.44 -7.90 17.78
CA LEU A 148 22.22 -7.74 19.21
C LEU A 148 23.52 -7.51 19.96
N GLY A 149 24.57 -8.29 19.67
CA GLY A 149 25.89 -8.10 20.27
C GLY A 149 26.57 -6.77 19.89
N ARG A 150 26.24 -6.19 18.73
CA ARG A 150 26.64 -4.81 18.40
C ARG A 150 25.89 -3.79 19.23
N LEU A 151 24.56 -3.93 19.32
CA LEU A 151 23.72 -3.02 20.08
C LEU A 151 24.07 -2.99 21.57
N GLU A 152 24.37 -4.16 22.15
CA GLU A 152 24.76 -4.29 23.55
C GLU A 152 26.12 -3.64 23.84
N ARG A 153 27.09 -3.78 22.92
CA ARG A 153 28.38 -3.09 23.02
C ARG A 153 28.23 -1.57 22.93
N ASP A 154 27.41 -1.07 22.01
CA ASP A 154 27.14 0.36 21.89
C ASP A 154 26.45 0.91 23.15
N PHE A 155 25.53 0.14 23.72
CA PHE A 155 24.85 0.51 24.96
C PHE A 155 25.82 0.56 26.14
N ASN A 156 26.67 -0.45 26.30
CA ASN A 156 27.66 -0.50 27.37
C ASN A 156 28.70 0.63 27.23
N SER A 157 29.18 0.90 26.01
CA SER A 157 30.08 2.02 25.73
C SER A 157 29.45 3.37 26.09
N LYS A 158 28.18 3.59 25.73
CA LYS A 158 27.45 4.82 26.11
C LYS A 158 27.31 4.96 27.63
N ASN A 159 27.01 3.87 28.34
CA ASN A 159 26.92 3.89 29.80
C ASN A 159 28.27 4.20 30.46
N GLU A 160 29.36 3.63 29.96
CA GLU A 160 30.71 3.94 30.41
C GLU A 160 31.05 5.42 30.20
N HIS A 161 30.72 5.96 29.03
CA HIS A 161 30.89 7.39 28.75
C HIS A 161 30.09 8.28 29.70
N ILE A 162 28.84 7.91 30.01
CA ILE A 162 28.01 8.65 30.97
C ILE A 162 28.63 8.58 32.38
N ALA A 163 29.11 7.41 32.80
CA ALA A 163 29.74 7.23 34.10
C ALA A 163 31.04 8.05 34.23
N GLN A 164 31.88 8.07 33.19
CA GLN A 164 33.08 8.91 33.14
C GLN A 164 32.73 10.39 33.19
N ARG A 165 31.71 10.83 32.43
CA ARG A 165 31.26 12.22 32.42
C ARG A 165 30.70 12.67 33.77
N ARG A 166 30.00 11.78 34.48
CA ARG A 166 29.53 12.04 35.86
C ARG A 166 30.71 12.25 36.82
N LYS A 167 31.73 11.38 36.77
CA LYS A 167 32.95 11.53 37.59
C LYS A 167 33.68 12.84 37.32
N GLN A 168 33.86 13.20 36.05
CA GLN A 168 34.49 14.47 35.68
C GLN A 168 33.71 15.69 36.16
N LEU A 169 32.37 15.64 36.08
CA LEU A 169 31.51 16.70 36.60
C LEU A 169 31.64 16.81 38.13
N ASP A 170 31.65 15.70 38.86
CA ASP A 170 31.81 15.70 40.33
C ASP A 170 33.19 16.24 40.77
N GLU A 171 34.25 15.90 40.04
CA GLU A 171 35.61 16.44 40.25
C GLU A 171 35.68 17.95 39.97
N GLN A 172 35.01 18.44 38.92
CA GLN A 172 34.93 19.87 38.63
C GLN A 172 34.12 20.63 39.70
N LEU A 173 33.02 20.03 40.17
CA LEU A 173 32.16 20.62 41.20
C LEU A 173 32.85 20.70 42.57
N THR A 174 33.71 19.73 42.89
CA THR A 174 34.52 19.76 44.12
C THR A 174 35.68 20.75 44.00
N ALA A 175 36.32 20.88 42.83
CA ALA A 175 37.36 21.88 42.58
C ALA A 175 36.85 23.34 42.62
N LEU A 176 35.59 23.58 42.24
CA LEU A 176 34.94 24.91 42.29
C LEU A 176 34.42 25.31 43.69
N LYS A 177 34.33 24.36 44.62
CA LYS A 177 33.87 24.60 46.01
C LYS A 177 35.02 24.81 47.01
N LEU A 178 36.26 24.73 46.54
CA LEU A 178 37.50 25.12 47.23
C LEU A 178 37.92 26.53 46.80
#